data_AF-A0A3C0FX49-F1
#
_entry.id   AF-A0A3C0FX49-F1
#
_cell.length_a   1.000
_cell.length_b   1.000
_cell.length_c   1.000
_cell.angle_alpha   90.00
_cell.angle_beta   90.00
_cell.angle_gamma   90.00
#
_symmetry.space_group_name_H-M   'P 1'
#
loop_
_entity.id
_entity.type
_entity.pdbx_description
1 polymer ?
#
loop_
_entity_poly.entity_id
_entity_poly.type
_entity_poly.pdbx_seq_one_letter_code
_entity_poly.pdbx_strand_id
1 'polypeptide(L)'
;ELELLTDVPPFEAVAAGIDALFGVFNKPEYAIGNLLKANFANFVRVHNATGSSSNMLLHLPFMMRYAGFDISIDDYQDVRTKTPVPEIFAHSLTENRDTFVLAQQMAEGKNRGMESIYRILADLGVAMDLDAPTILGKTWAERIANLENPVDLSLGDASVIRANPVRQRSGVDVITGSFFENCAVKTSGMSDRLLSHFDDHVFIVRYYENEHVCNADFASPDLITRLIETDGVDEELIAAVVRRNGGNRVDMDTPKDMFEQGHLSFAFVIGGQGPEAYGMPEMFSPSQNLRHHRILEASSMLITDGRYSGVTKGACIGHMVPEAFTGGAIGYLKDGDVLRLDLTGLTLDWLDPEAFKRGEEVASDPRDIADRKPVFDARFKRMADRQCDIAASNVLDGIGNAARGIVPRAVDRRATKSWR
;
A
#
# COMPACT_ATOMS: atom_id res chain seq x y z
N GLU A 1 22.02 22.61 -8.90
CA GLU A 1 22.88 22.12 -7.80
C GLU A 1 22.14 21.09 -6.95
N LEU A 2 21.58 20.03 -7.55
CA LEU A 2 20.70 19.07 -6.86
C LEU A 2 21.10 17.61 -7.12
N GLU A 3 22.40 17.35 -7.11
CA GLU A 3 22.92 16.01 -6.80
C GLU A 3 23.73 16.15 -5.51
N LEU A 4 23.29 15.49 -4.44
CA LEU A 4 23.90 15.57 -3.10
C LEU A 4 24.76 14.35 -2.77
N LEU A 5 25.08 13.57 -3.80
CA LEU A 5 26.10 12.52 -3.80
C LEU A 5 27.10 12.80 -4.93
N THR A 6 27.52 14.06 -5.08
CA THR A 6 28.55 14.46 -6.06
C THR A 6 29.93 13.95 -5.68
N ASP A 7 30.14 13.67 -4.40
CA ASP A 7 31.43 13.25 -3.87
C ASP A 7 31.36 11.84 -3.27
N VAL A 8 32.46 11.11 -3.39
CA VAL A 8 32.65 9.83 -2.73
C VAL A 8 32.51 10.01 -1.20
N PRO A 9 31.89 9.05 -0.49
CA PRO A 9 31.83 9.10 0.96
C PRO A 9 33.23 9.27 1.56
N PRO A 10 33.40 10.05 2.64
CA PRO A 10 34.68 10.19 3.31
C PRO A 10 35.27 8.83 3.67
N PHE A 11 36.59 8.68 3.51
CA PHE A 11 37.27 7.41 3.76
C PHE A 11 36.96 6.88 5.17
N GLU A 12 36.92 7.77 6.17
CA GLU A 12 36.63 7.44 7.56
C GLU A 12 35.24 6.82 7.74
N ALA A 13 34.23 7.30 6.99
CA ALA A 13 32.88 6.76 7.05
C ALA A 13 32.82 5.35 6.45
N VAL A 14 33.52 5.11 5.34
CA VAL A 14 33.62 3.79 4.71
C VAL A 14 34.42 2.83 5.59
N ALA A 15 35.58 3.26 6.10
CA ALA A 15 36.47 2.48 6.95
C ALA A 15 35.75 2.02 8.22
N ALA A 16 35.02 2.92 8.90
CA ALA A 16 34.24 2.56 10.09
C ALA A 16 33.17 1.50 9.80
N GLY A 17 32.52 1.56 8.64
CA GLY A 17 31.55 0.54 8.20
C GLY A 17 32.21 -0.82 7.94
N ILE A 18 33.39 -0.82 7.32
CA ILE A 18 34.18 -2.03 7.07
C ILE A 18 34.66 -2.65 8.38
N ASP A 19 35.20 -1.85 9.31
CA ASP A 19 35.68 -2.33 10.60
C ASP A 19 34.55 -2.94 11.43
N ALA A 20 33.36 -2.32 11.41
CA ALA A 20 32.17 -2.86 12.05
C ALA A 20 31.77 -4.24 11.47
N LEU A 21 31.79 -4.37 10.14
CA LEU A 21 31.51 -5.63 9.46
C LEU A 21 32.51 -6.73 9.86
N PHE A 22 33.81 -6.43 9.87
CA PHE A 22 34.84 -7.39 10.31
C PHE A 22 34.69 -7.77 11.78
N GLY A 23 34.22 -6.85 12.63
CA GLY A 23 33.93 -7.09 14.04
C GLY A 23 32.81 -8.11 14.30
N VAL A 24 31.95 -8.36 13.31
CA VAL A 24 30.81 -9.30 13.43
C VAL A 24 30.86 -10.48 12.45
N PHE A 25 31.77 -10.48 11.48
CA PHE A 25 31.76 -11.39 10.32
C PHE A 25 31.64 -12.89 10.67
N ASN A 26 32.32 -13.36 11.73
CA ASN A 26 32.32 -14.77 12.14
C ASN A 26 31.37 -15.09 13.31
N LYS A 27 30.44 -14.18 13.63
CA LYS A 27 29.51 -14.33 14.75
C LYS A 27 28.12 -14.74 14.23
N PRO A 28 27.64 -15.98 14.53
CA PRO A 28 26.40 -16.50 13.96
C PRO A 28 25.16 -15.63 14.20
N GLU A 29 25.08 -14.94 15.33
CA GLU A 29 23.98 -14.05 15.68
C GLU A 29 23.85 -12.84 14.73
N TYR A 30 24.94 -12.46 14.03
CA TYR A 30 24.96 -11.41 13.01
C TYR A 30 24.86 -11.94 11.58
N ALA A 31 24.65 -13.25 11.39
CA ALA A 31 24.30 -13.77 10.08
C ALA A 31 23.03 -13.09 9.57
N ILE A 32 23.00 -12.72 8.28
CA ILE A 32 21.91 -11.91 7.69
C ILE A 32 20.52 -12.50 8.00
N GLY A 33 20.36 -13.82 7.88
CA GLY A 33 19.08 -14.47 8.22
C GLY A 33 18.67 -14.30 9.69
N ASN A 34 19.63 -14.31 10.62
CA ASN A 34 19.36 -14.11 12.04
C ASN A 34 19.05 -12.64 12.35
N LEU A 35 19.75 -11.69 11.71
CA LEU A 35 19.44 -10.26 11.79
C LEU A 35 18.02 -9.96 11.28
N LEU A 36 17.66 -10.52 10.12
CA LEU A 36 16.32 -10.40 9.53
C LEU A 36 15.25 -10.95 10.46
N LYS A 37 15.45 -12.17 11.00
CA LYS A 37 14.53 -12.78 11.98
C LYS A 37 14.34 -11.88 13.19
N ALA A 38 15.43 -11.47 13.85
CA ALA A 38 15.38 -10.70 15.08
C ALA A 38 14.75 -9.31 14.88
N ASN A 39 14.89 -8.71 13.70
CA ASN A 39 14.39 -7.36 13.42
C ASN A 39 13.06 -7.31 12.67
N PHE A 40 12.45 -8.45 12.30
CA PHE A 40 11.22 -8.46 11.51
C PHE A 40 10.10 -7.64 12.14
N ALA A 41 9.78 -7.87 13.42
CA ALA A 41 8.69 -7.15 14.09
C ALA A 41 9.02 -5.65 14.28
N ASN A 42 10.27 -5.32 14.57
CA ASN A 42 10.73 -3.93 14.64
C ASN A 42 10.59 -3.22 13.30
N PHE A 43 10.96 -3.89 12.19
CA PHE A 43 10.78 -3.36 10.85
C PHE A 43 9.31 -3.03 10.58
N VAL A 44 8.37 -3.94 10.88
CA VAL A 44 6.93 -3.69 10.68
C VAL A 44 6.48 -2.44 11.46
N ARG A 45 6.89 -2.31 12.73
CA ARG A 45 6.51 -1.17 13.57
C ARG A 45 7.07 0.13 13.02
N VAL A 46 8.35 0.16 12.69
CA VAL A 46 9.02 1.33 12.09
C VAL A 46 8.42 1.69 10.73
N HIS A 47 8.09 0.70 9.92
CA HIS A 47 7.45 0.88 8.61
C HIS A 47 6.09 1.59 8.76
N ASN A 48 5.28 1.18 9.74
CA ASN A 48 3.99 1.81 10.01
C ASN A 48 4.13 3.18 10.66
N ALA A 49 5.10 3.36 11.57
CA ALA A 49 5.41 4.63 12.20
C ALA A 49 5.78 5.73 11.20
N THR A 50 6.36 5.32 10.06
CA THR A 50 6.88 6.20 9.02
C THR A 50 5.96 6.38 7.82
N GLY A 51 4.86 5.64 7.71
CA GLY A 51 3.96 5.73 6.56
C GLY A 51 4.63 5.42 5.22
N SER A 52 5.63 4.52 5.22
CA SER A 52 6.52 4.28 4.09
C SER A 52 5.84 3.52 2.93
N SER A 53 6.63 3.08 1.96
CA SER A 53 6.13 2.51 0.70
C SER A 53 5.44 1.17 0.89
N SER A 54 4.25 0.99 0.29
CA SER A 54 3.57 -0.31 0.25
C SER A 54 4.42 -1.39 -0.41
N ASN A 55 5.36 -1.05 -1.29
CA ASN A 55 6.31 -2.01 -1.90
C ASN A 55 7.14 -2.78 -0.85
N MET A 56 7.23 -2.32 0.40
CA MET A 56 7.85 -3.12 1.47
C MET A 56 7.08 -4.41 1.76
N LEU A 57 5.77 -4.47 1.47
CA LEU A 57 5.00 -5.72 1.51
C LEU A 57 5.41 -6.73 0.42
N LEU A 58 6.17 -6.30 -0.59
CA LEU A 58 6.79 -7.19 -1.58
C LEU A 58 8.23 -7.53 -1.16
N HIS A 59 9.01 -6.50 -0.83
CA HIS A 59 10.44 -6.66 -0.54
C HIS A 59 10.71 -7.41 0.77
N LEU A 60 9.89 -7.22 1.80
CA LEU A 60 10.09 -7.89 3.08
C LEU A 60 9.89 -9.41 2.96
N PRO A 61 8.75 -9.94 2.43
CA PRO A 61 8.63 -11.37 2.18
C PRO A 61 9.70 -11.89 1.21
N PHE A 62 10.09 -11.13 0.17
CA PHE A 62 11.17 -11.50 -0.75
C PHE A 62 12.46 -11.80 0.02
N MET A 63 12.94 -10.85 0.83
CA MET A 63 14.18 -11.01 1.59
C MET A 63 14.10 -12.16 2.60
N MET A 64 12.97 -12.25 3.34
CA MET A 64 12.76 -13.29 4.35
C MET A 64 12.75 -14.69 3.74
N ARG A 65 12.15 -14.86 2.58
CA ARG A 65 12.12 -16.15 1.87
C ARG A 65 13.48 -16.57 1.33
N TYR A 66 14.28 -15.64 0.82
CA TYR A 66 15.67 -15.92 0.47
C TYR A 66 16.52 -16.32 1.70
N ALA A 67 16.20 -15.79 2.88
CA ALA A 67 16.80 -16.23 4.15
C ALA A 67 16.24 -17.57 4.68
N GLY A 68 15.23 -18.13 3.99
CA GLY A 68 14.63 -19.43 4.28
C GLY A 68 13.43 -19.38 5.24
N PHE A 69 12.88 -18.20 5.54
CA PHE A 69 11.70 -18.04 6.39
C PHE A 69 10.41 -18.03 5.58
N ASP A 70 9.44 -18.85 5.99
CA ASP A 70 8.11 -18.90 5.38
C ASP A 70 7.28 -17.73 5.90
N ILE A 71 7.36 -16.59 5.19
CA ILE A 71 6.66 -15.33 5.50
C ILE A 71 5.68 -14.99 4.38
N SER A 72 4.50 -14.49 4.74
CA SER A 72 3.61 -13.75 3.85
C SER A 72 3.33 -12.33 4.38
N ILE A 73 2.58 -11.53 3.61
CA ILE A 73 2.06 -10.25 4.10
C ILE A 73 1.09 -10.41 5.29
N ASP A 74 0.54 -11.59 5.51
CA ASP A 74 -0.32 -11.88 6.67
C ASP A 74 0.51 -11.86 7.97
N ASP A 75 1.77 -12.33 7.94
CA ASP A 75 2.70 -12.20 9.09
C ASP A 75 3.00 -10.73 9.43
N TYR A 76 3.12 -9.88 8.40
CA TYR A 76 3.27 -8.44 8.57
C TYR A 76 2.02 -7.87 9.25
N GLN A 77 0.82 -8.24 8.76
CA GLN A 77 -0.45 -7.76 9.31
C GLN A 77 -0.66 -8.22 10.75
N ASP A 78 -0.26 -9.45 11.07
CA ASP A 78 -0.28 -10.00 12.43
C ASP A 78 0.55 -9.17 13.41
N VAL A 79 1.75 -8.74 13.02
CA VAL A 79 2.57 -7.86 13.88
C VAL A 79 1.90 -6.50 14.03
N ARG A 80 1.40 -5.97 12.93
CA ARG A 80 0.79 -4.64 12.88
C ARG A 80 -0.47 -4.55 13.75
N THR A 81 -1.35 -5.55 13.70
CA THR A 81 -2.60 -5.59 14.47
C THR A 81 -2.37 -5.77 15.96
N LYS A 82 -1.35 -6.54 16.35
CA LYS A 82 -0.99 -6.76 17.76
C LYS A 82 -0.38 -5.55 18.44
N THR A 83 0.27 -4.66 17.69
CA THR A 83 0.93 -3.46 18.22
C THR A 83 0.48 -2.25 17.42
N PRO A 84 -0.51 -1.47 17.89
CA PRO A 84 -0.83 -0.18 17.31
C PRO A 84 0.40 0.72 17.29
N VAL A 85 0.65 1.40 16.17
CA VAL A 85 1.81 2.29 16.01
C VAL A 85 1.36 3.67 15.53
N PRO A 86 1.74 4.74 16.23
CA PRO A 86 1.43 6.11 15.82
C PRO A 86 2.28 6.56 14.62
N GLU A 87 1.77 7.52 13.86
CA GLU A 87 2.54 8.24 12.86
C GLU A 87 3.48 9.22 13.54
N ILE A 88 4.78 9.07 13.37
CA ILE A 88 5.79 10.00 13.89
C ILE A 88 6.62 10.64 12.79
N PHE A 89 6.30 10.37 11.52
CA PHE A 89 7.03 10.87 10.37
C PHE A 89 6.15 11.80 9.54
N ALA A 90 6.39 13.11 9.67
CA ALA A 90 5.57 14.17 9.10
C ALA A 90 5.97 14.52 7.66
N HIS A 91 6.20 13.52 6.80
CA HIS A 91 6.65 13.76 5.43
C HIS A 91 5.58 14.44 4.58
N SER A 92 5.92 15.60 3.99
CA SER A 92 5.00 16.40 3.19
C SER A 92 5.74 17.22 2.14
N LEU A 93 5.47 16.90 0.86
CA LEU A 93 6.04 17.64 -0.29
C LEU A 93 5.48 19.07 -0.40
N THR A 94 4.30 19.34 0.16
CA THR A 94 3.66 20.66 0.10
C THR A 94 4.02 21.56 1.27
N GLU A 95 4.55 21.00 2.35
CA GLU A 95 4.90 21.72 3.57
C GLU A 95 6.41 21.69 3.85
N ASN A 96 7.20 21.47 2.80
CA ASN A 96 8.67 21.47 2.84
C ASN A 96 9.25 20.53 3.92
N ARG A 97 8.70 19.31 4.01
CA ARG A 97 9.15 18.24 4.92
C ARG A 97 9.43 16.99 4.10
N ASP A 98 10.37 17.09 3.17
CA ASP A 98 10.74 15.98 2.30
C ASP A 98 12.00 15.24 2.82
N THR A 99 12.48 14.29 2.02
CA THR A 99 13.68 13.51 2.35
C THR A 99 14.95 14.37 2.39
N PHE A 100 15.00 15.46 1.62
CA PHE A 100 16.12 16.39 1.66
C PHE A 100 16.17 17.14 2.99
N VAL A 101 15.03 17.65 3.45
CA VAL A 101 14.92 18.33 4.74
C VAL A 101 15.23 17.37 5.90
N LEU A 102 14.83 16.10 5.82
CA LEU A 102 15.25 15.08 6.79
C LEU A 102 16.77 14.97 6.87
N ALA A 103 17.44 14.89 5.71
CA ALA A 103 18.90 14.76 5.65
C ALA A 103 19.60 16.01 6.19
N GLN A 104 19.09 17.22 5.91
CA GLN A 104 19.61 18.46 6.49
C GLN A 104 19.47 18.48 8.01
N GLN A 105 18.29 18.14 8.53
CA GLN A 105 18.06 18.06 9.98
C GLN A 105 18.99 17.04 10.65
N MET A 106 19.27 15.91 9.99
CA MET A 106 20.23 14.93 10.49
C MET A 106 21.67 15.46 10.46
N ALA A 107 22.10 16.10 9.37
CA ALA A 107 23.44 16.67 9.22
C ALA A 107 23.73 17.78 10.25
N GLU A 108 22.69 18.55 10.62
CA GLU A 108 22.74 19.58 11.66
C GLU A 108 22.64 19.01 13.09
N GLY A 109 22.52 17.68 13.24
CA GLY A 109 22.41 17.01 14.54
C GLY A 109 21.05 17.18 15.22
N LYS A 110 20.03 17.65 14.51
CA LYS A 110 18.66 17.85 15.04
C LYS A 110 17.88 16.55 15.18
N ASN A 111 18.34 15.48 14.55
CA ASN A 111 17.91 14.10 14.77
C ASN A 111 19.05 13.14 14.35
N ARG A 112 18.90 11.85 14.62
CA ARG A 112 19.83 10.76 14.22
C ARG A 112 19.13 9.73 13.33
N GLY A 113 18.17 10.17 12.52
CA GLY A 113 17.43 9.31 11.58
C GLY A 113 16.73 8.14 12.27
N MET A 114 17.08 6.91 11.88
CA MET A 114 16.45 5.70 12.41
C MET A 114 16.62 5.53 13.92
N GLU A 115 17.72 5.98 14.50
CA GLU A 115 17.93 5.89 15.96
C GLU A 115 16.94 6.77 16.72
N SER A 116 16.62 7.95 16.18
CA SER A 116 15.55 8.80 16.71
C SER A 116 14.20 8.13 16.64
N ILE A 117 13.89 7.45 15.53
CA ILE A 117 12.63 6.71 15.36
C ILE A 117 12.53 5.58 16.39
N TYR A 118 13.56 4.75 16.54
CA TYR A 118 13.56 3.66 17.53
C TYR A 118 13.42 4.20 18.96
N ARG A 119 14.11 5.30 19.28
CA ARG A 119 14.03 5.93 20.60
C ARG A 119 12.63 6.48 20.87
N ILE A 120 12.04 7.23 19.95
CA ILE A 120 10.69 7.80 20.10
C ILE A 120 9.66 6.69 20.25
N LEU A 121 9.72 5.64 19.42
CA LEU A 121 8.77 4.53 19.52
C LEU A 121 8.89 3.81 20.88
N ALA A 122 10.11 3.62 21.38
CA ALA A 122 10.32 3.07 22.72
C ALA A 122 9.78 4.00 23.83
N ASP A 123 10.03 5.31 23.75
CA ASP A 123 9.54 6.31 24.70
C ASP A 123 8.00 6.39 24.71
N LEU A 124 7.36 6.16 23.55
CA LEU A 124 5.89 6.07 23.40
C LEU A 124 5.32 4.71 23.85
N GLY A 125 6.14 3.78 24.33
CA GLY A 125 5.71 2.46 24.80
C GLY A 125 5.32 1.48 23.70
N VAL A 126 5.69 1.74 22.44
CA VAL A 126 5.57 0.74 21.37
C VAL A 126 6.50 -0.42 21.72
N ALA A 127 6.01 -1.66 21.57
CA ALA A 127 6.68 -2.88 22.04
C ALA A 127 7.94 -3.27 21.22
N MET A 128 8.89 -2.35 21.05
CA MET A 128 10.14 -2.54 20.32
C MET A 128 11.02 -3.61 20.98
N ASP A 129 11.61 -4.50 20.17
CA ASP A 129 12.66 -5.40 20.62
C ASP A 129 14.01 -4.66 20.59
N LEU A 130 14.39 -4.07 21.72
CA LEU A 130 15.63 -3.29 21.81
C LEU A 130 16.88 -4.16 21.97
N ASP A 131 16.73 -5.44 22.30
CA ASP A 131 17.84 -6.40 22.39
C ASP A 131 18.20 -6.97 21.01
N ALA A 132 17.36 -6.76 19.99
CA ALA A 132 17.64 -7.18 18.63
C ALA A 132 18.99 -6.61 18.12
N PRO A 133 19.86 -7.47 17.56
CA PRO A 133 21.19 -7.08 17.09
C PRO A 133 21.12 -6.25 15.80
N THR A 134 22.15 -5.42 15.61
CA THR A 134 22.39 -4.65 14.38
C THR A 134 23.75 -5.02 13.77
N ILE A 135 23.94 -4.71 12.49
CA ILE A 135 25.21 -5.00 11.80
C ILE A 135 26.43 -4.30 12.41
N LEU A 136 26.25 -3.30 13.28
CA LEU A 136 27.34 -2.64 14.00
C LEU A 136 27.81 -3.41 15.25
N GLY A 137 27.37 -4.66 15.45
CA GLY A 137 27.79 -5.46 16.61
C GLY A 137 27.18 -5.01 17.93
N LYS A 138 26.08 -4.23 17.85
CA LYS A 138 25.35 -3.65 18.97
C LYS A 138 23.87 -3.94 18.86
N THR A 139 23.20 -4.05 19.99
CA THR A 139 21.74 -4.04 20.11
C THR A 139 21.17 -2.66 19.78
N TRP A 140 19.87 -2.57 19.54
CA TRP A 140 19.20 -1.26 19.40
C TRP A 140 19.27 -0.44 20.69
N ALA A 141 19.16 -1.07 21.86
CA ALA A 141 19.30 -0.44 23.17
C ALA A 141 20.63 0.33 23.28
N GLU A 142 21.75 -0.32 22.94
CA GLU A 142 23.07 0.29 22.99
C GLU A 142 23.24 1.45 22.00
N ARG A 143 22.58 1.37 20.83
CA ARG A 143 22.64 2.43 19.81
C ARG A 143 21.91 3.71 20.24
N ILE A 144 20.79 3.56 20.95
CA ILE A 144 19.94 4.67 21.39
C ILE A 144 20.21 5.12 22.83
N ALA A 145 21.08 4.43 23.57
CA ALA A 145 21.36 4.68 25.00
C ALA A 145 21.73 6.14 25.28
N ASN A 146 22.60 6.73 24.46
CA ASN A 146 23.09 8.11 24.62
C ASN A 146 22.26 9.14 23.84
N LEU A 147 21.03 8.80 23.44
CA LEU A 147 20.14 9.69 22.70
C LEU A 147 19.11 10.32 23.64
N GLU A 148 19.55 11.24 24.51
CA GLU A 148 18.69 11.92 25.48
C GLU A 148 17.56 12.71 24.80
N ASN A 149 17.89 13.42 23.71
CA ASN A 149 16.94 14.15 22.89
C ASN A 149 16.89 13.52 21.49
N PRO A 150 15.88 12.68 21.19
CA PRO A 150 15.81 12.02 19.89
C PRO A 150 15.57 12.99 18.73
N VAL A 151 14.93 14.13 18.98
CA VAL A 151 14.68 15.20 18.01
C VAL A 151 14.80 16.56 18.70
N ASP A 152 15.34 17.56 18.02
CA ASP A 152 15.32 18.96 18.43
C ASP A 152 13.90 19.51 18.43
N LEU A 153 13.34 19.74 19.62
CA LEU A 153 11.99 20.24 19.79
C LEU A 153 11.78 21.67 19.29
N SER A 154 12.86 22.46 19.12
CA SER A 154 12.78 23.81 18.57
C SER A 154 12.34 23.85 17.11
N LEU A 155 12.46 22.73 16.39
CA LEU A 155 11.97 22.58 15.03
C LEU A 155 10.44 22.71 14.93
N GLY A 156 9.70 22.38 15.99
CA GLY A 156 8.24 22.41 15.99
C GLY A 156 7.66 21.76 14.74
N ASP A 157 6.89 22.53 13.97
CA ASP A 157 6.22 22.03 12.76
C ASP A 157 7.10 21.82 11.53
N ALA A 158 8.35 22.29 11.56
CA ALA A 158 9.31 22.01 10.51
C ALA A 158 9.93 20.60 10.64
N SER A 159 9.80 19.94 11.80
CA SER A 159 10.45 18.66 12.02
C SER A 159 9.86 17.55 11.15
N VAL A 160 10.73 16.75 10.52
CA VAL A 160 10.29 15.57 9.75
C VAL A 160 9.99 14.40 10.67
N ILE A 161 10.83 14.14 11.69
CA ILE A 161 10.58 13.15 12.74
C ILE A 161 9.95 13.86 13.95
N ARG A 162 8.86 13.34 14.51
CA ARG A 162 8.13 13.99 15.61
C ARG A 162 8.18 13.15 16.88
N ALA A 163 8.56 13.79 17.99
CA ALA A 163 8.47 13.17 19.32
C ALA A 163 7.00 12.97 19.74
N ASN A 164 6.13 13.90 19.35
CA ASN A 164 4.68 13.79 19.54
C ASN A 164 4.03 13.25 18.26
N PRO A 165 3.24 12.17 18.33
CA PRO A 165 2.53 11.61 17.18
C PRO A 165 1.76 12.66 16.34
N VAL A 166 1.91 12.57 15.02
CA VAL A 166 1.08 13.31 14.05
C VAL A 166 -0.33 12.72 14.04
N ARG A 167 -0.44 11.39 14.11
CA ARG A 167 -1.69 10.62 14.14
C ARG A 167 -1.55 9.36 14.96
N GLN A 168 -2.66 8.84 15.46
CA GLN A 168 -2.69 7.62 16.28
C GLN A 168 -2.57 6.32 15.45
N ARG A 169 -2.87 6.37 14.16
CA ARG A 169 -2.77 5.23 13.22
C ARG A 169 -2.12 5.71 11.92
N SER A 170 -1.17 4.94 11.40
CA SER A 170 -0.58 5.14 10.08
C SER A 170 -0.05 3.82 9.51
N GLY A 171 0.62 3.93 8.37
CA GLY A 171 1.28 2.85 7.67
C GLY A 171 0.45 2.25 6.55
N VAL A 172 0.63 0.96 6.40
CA VAL A 172 0.01 0.16 5.34
C VAL A 172 -0.68 -1.01 6.02
N ASP A 173 -1.97 -1.15 5.76
CA ASP A 173 -2.80 -2.27 6.20
C ASP A 173 -2.82 -3.33 5.11
N VAL A 174 -2.98 -4.59 5.52
CA VAL A 174 -3.40 -5.68 4.64
C VAL A 174 -4.89 -5.90 4.88
N ILE A 175 -5.66 -5.93 3.79
CA ILE A 175 -7.09 -6.24 3.82
C ILE A 175 -7.34 -7.57 3.10
N THR A 176 -8.42 -8.23 3.46
CA THR A 176 -8.95 -9.44 2.80
C THR A 176 -10.30 -9.13 2.17
N GLY A 177 -10.90 -10.05 1.44
CA GLY A 177 -12.22 -9.79 0.86
C GLY A 177 -12.93 -11.02 0.35
N SER A 178 -14.19 -10.84 -0.02
CA SER A 178 -15.01 -11.93 -0.55
C SER A 178 -14.48 -12.56 -1.85
N PHE A 179 -13.66 -11.83 -2.61
CA PHE A 179 -13.20 -12.23 -3.95
C PHE A 179 -11.67 -12.30 -4.12
N PHE A 180 -10.90 -12.06 -3.06
CA PHE A 180 -9.44 -12.11 -3.10
C PHE A 180 -8.88 -12.54 -1.73
N GLU A 181 -7.67 -13.06 -1.71
CA GLU A 181 -7.03 -13.53 -0.47
C GLU A 181 -6.53 -12.37 0.37
N ASN A 182 -5.68 -11.52 -0.21
CA ASN A 182 -5.15 -10.33 0.45
C ASN A 182 -4.71 -9.26 -0.55
N CYS A 183 -4.67 -8.01 -0.08
CA CYS A 183 -4.08 -6.88 -0.80
C CYS A 183 -3.62 -5.78 0.18
N ALA A 184 -2.80 -4.85 -0.31
CA ALA A 184 -2.24 -3.76 0.47
C ALA A 184 -3.07 -2.48 0.31
N VAL A 185 -3.49 -1.86 1.41
CA VAL A 185 -4.09 -0.52 1.42
C VAL A 185 -3.22 0.46 2.20
N LYS A 186 -2.85 1.55 1.55
CA LYS A 186 -2.04 2.60 2.18
C LYS A 186 -2.94 3.60 2.89
N THR A 187 -2.98 3.52 4.23
CA THR A 187 -3.77 4.44 5.07
C THR A 187 -2.98 5.68 5.51
N SER A 188 -1.65 5.59 5.54
CA SER A 188 -0.79 6.75 5.82
C SER A 188 -1.08 7.92 4.89
N GLY A 189 -1.16 9.12 5.45
CA GLY A 189 -1.47 10.34 4.69
C GLY A 189 -2.96 10.61 4.45
N MET A 190 -3.88 9.68 4.73
CA MET A 190 -5.34 9.95 4.71
C MET A 190 -5.75 10.75 5.95
N SER A 191 -6.47 11.86 5.78
CA SER A 191 -7.03 12.57 6.95
C SER A 191 -8.06 11.71 7.69
N ASP A 192 -8.35 12.04 8.96
CA ASP A 192 -9.40 11.36 9.72
C ASP A 192 -10.76 11.41 9.01
N ARG A 193 -11.02 12.51 8.28
CA ARG A 193 -12.17 12.65 7.39
C ARG A 193 -12.19 11.59 6.28
N LEU A 194 -11.06 11.37 5.61
CA LEU A 194 -10.95 10.38 4.53
C LEU A 194 -11.03 8.96 5.07
N LEU A 195 -10.39 8.69 6.22
CA LEU A 195 -10.51 7.39 6.88
C LEU A 195 -11.96 7.09 7.23
N SER A 196 -12.67 8.05 7.83
CA SER A 196 -14.09 7.89 8.17
C SER A 196 -14.99 7.79 6.95
N HIS A 197 -14.66 8.50 5.87
CA HIS A 197 -15.42 8.44 4.62
C HIS A 197 -15.29 7.08 3.92
N PHE A 198 -14.11 6.46 3.97
CA PHE A 198 -13.86 5.17 3.33
C PHE A 198 -14.16 3.96 4.22
N ASP A 199 -14.57 4.19 5.47
CA ASP A 199 -14.97 3.13 6.39
C ASP A 199 -16.46 2.78 6.22
N ASP A 200 -16.76 1.50 6.04
CA ASP A 200 -18.10 0.98 5.73
C ASP A 200 -18.80 1.72 4.56
N HIS A 201 -18.05 1.94 3.49
CA HIS A 201 -18.47 2.75 2.34
C HIS A 201 -18.61 1.95 1.05
N VAL A 202 -19.59 2.30 0.22
CA VAL A 202 -19.92 1.57 -1.01
C VAL A 202 -19.52 2.34 -2.27
N PHE A 203 -19.00 1.61 -3.25
CA PHE A 203 -18.44 2.13 -4.50
C PHE A 203 -18.99 1.37 -5.70
N ILE A 204 -19.18 2.10 -6.80
CA ILE A 204 -19.47 1.53 -8.12
C ILE A 204 -18.14 1.27 -8.84
N VAL A 205 -17.98 0.08 -9.41
CA VAL A 205 -16.78 -0.29 -10.17
C VAL A 205 -16.78 0.42 -11.53
N ARG A 206 -15.63 1.00 -11.86
CA ARG A 206 -15.22 1.36 -13.22
C ARG A 206 -13.94 0.59 -13.54
N TYR A 207 -14.03 -0.37 -14.44
CA TYR A 207 -12.99 -1.36 -14.74
C TYR A 207 -12.17 -0.98 -15.98
N TYR A 208 -10.86 -1.09 -15.84
CA TYR A 208 -9.88 -0.90 -16.91
C TYR A 208 -9.00 -2.12 -17.04
N GLU A 209 -8.73 -2.52 -18.28
CA GLU A 209 -7.85 -3.66 -18.55
C GLU A 209 -6.36 -3.31 -18.43
N ASN A 210 -6.00 -2.03 -18.37
CA ASN A 210 -4.63 -1.54 -18.15
C ASN A 210 -4.61 -0.06 -17.78
N GLU A 211 -3.44 0.42 -17.36
CA GLU A 211 -3.24 1.81 -16.97
C GLU A 211 -3.43 2.82 -18.12
N HIS A 212 -3.15 2.47 -19.37
CA HIS A 212 -3.26 3.41 -20.49
C HIS A 212 -4.72 3.80 -20.75
N VAL A 213 -5.64 2.82 -20.70
CA VAL A 213 -7.08 3.07 -20.84
C VAL A 213 -7.58 3.92 -19.66
N CYS A 214 -7.15 3.60 -18.45
CA CYS A 214 -7.49 4.37 -17.25
C CYS A 214 -7.03 5.83 -17.34
N ASN A 215 -5.77 6.05 -17.75
CA ASN A 215 -5.22 7.39 -17.94
C ASN A 215 -5.96 8.18 -19.02
N ALA A 216 -6.34 7.55 -20.13
CA ALA A 216 -7.11 8.20 -21.18
C ALA A 216 -8.51 8.63 -20.69
N ASP A 217 -9.16 7.81 -19.86
CA ASP A 217 -10.45 8.16 -19.26
C ASP A 217 -10.29 9.32 -18.27
N PHE A 218 -9.27 9.27 -17.40
CA PHE A 218 -8.95 10.39 -16.48
C PHE A 218 -8.59 11.71 -17.16
N ALA A 219 -8.01 11.66 -18.36
CA ALA A 219 -7.70 12.85 -19.15
C ALA A 219 -8.94 13.45 -19.85
N SER A 220 -10.09 12.75 -19.83
CA SER A 220 -11.29 13.18 -20.52
C SER A 220 -12.00 14.30 -19.75
N PRO A 221 -12.34 15.44 -20.39
CA PRO A 221 -12.96 16.58 -19.70
C PRO A 221 -14.40 16.30 -19.23
N ASP A 222 -15.03 15.28 -19.80
CA ASP A 222 -16.39 14.80 -19.56
C ASP A 222 -16.44 13.54 -18.68
N LEU A 223 -15.37 13.22 -17.94
CA LEU A 223 -15.28 11.98 -17.15
C LEU A 223 -16.48 11.77 -16.23
N ILE A 224 -16.94 12.80 -15.51
CA ILE A 224 -18.10 12.70 -14.62
C ILE A 224 -19.35 12.22 -15.39
N THR A 225 -19.61 12.78 -16.57
CA THR A 225 -20.73 12.36 -17.41
C THR A 225 -20.55 10.91 -17.86
N ARG A 226 -19.34 10.54 -18.31
CA ARG A 226 -19.03 9.17 -18.73
C ARG A 226 -19.24 8.14 -17.63
N LEU A 227 -18.94 8.47 -16.37
CA LEU A 227 -19.16 7.57 -15.24
C LEU A 227 -20.64 7.27 -15.03
N ILE A 228 -21.51 8.26 -15.21
CA ILE A 228 -22.97 8.09 -15.08
C ILE A 228 -23.55 7.35 -16.28
N GLU A 229 -22.97 7.53 -17.46
CA GLU A 229 -23.39 6.85 -18.70
C GLU A 229 -22.71 5.49 -18.91
N THR A 230 -21.94 5.02 -17.93
CA THR A 230 -21.22 3.75 -18.01
C THR A 230 -22.21 2.58 -18.02
N ASP A 231 -21.93 1.58 -18.87
CA ASP A 231 -22.76 0.38 -18.95
C ASP A 231 -22.81 -0.34 -17.59
N GLY A 232 -24.01 -0.76 -17.17
CA GLY A 232 -24.26 -1.30 -15.83
C GLY A 232 -24.44 -0.26 -14.72
N VAL A 233 -24.27 1.04 -14.99
CA VAL A 233 -24.52 2.12 -14.02
C VAL A 233 -25.88 2.76 -14.31
N ASP A 234 -26.94 2.12 -13.85
CA ASP A 234 -28.30 2.62 -14.01
C ASP A 234 -28.72 3.59 -12.87
N GLU A 235 -29.83 4.29 -13.08
CA GLU A 235 -30.38 5.25 -12.10
C GLU A 235 -30.75 4.57 -10.77
N GLU A 236 -31.17 3.29 -10.80
CA GLU A 236 -31.52 2.53 -9.60
C GLU A 236 -30.28 2.25 -8.75
N LEU A 237 -29.17 1.83 -9.37
CA LEU A 237 -27.90 1.58 -8.72
C LEU A 237 -27.33 2.86 -8.09
N ILE A 238 -27.32 3.96 -8.84
CA ILE A 238 -26.86 5.27 -8.31
C ILE A 238 -27.69 5.64 -7.09
N ALA A 239 -29.03 5.48 -7.14
CA ALA A 239 -29.90 5.80 -6.02
C ALA A 239 -29.65 4.90 -4.80
N ALA A 240 -29.37 3.61 -5.01
CA ALA A 240 -29.05 2.67 -3.95
C ALA A 240 -27.71 3.03 -3.26
N VAL A 241 -26.66 3.32 -4.04
CA VAL A 241 -25.34 3.71 -3.51
C VAL A 241 -25.42 5.02 -2.74
N VAL A 242 -26.04 6.05 -3.32
CA VAL A 242 -26.22 7.36 -2.65
C VAL A 242 -26.94 7.20 -1.31
N ARG A 243 -28.01 6.39 -1.28
CA ARG A 243 -28.77 6.12 -0.04
C ARG A 243 -27.91 5.38 0.99
N ARG A 244 -27.15 4.36 0.58
CA ARG A 244 -26.30 3.58 1.48
C ARG A 244 -25.15 4.39 2.06
N ASN A 245 -24.61 5.33 1.28
CA ASN A 245 -23.57 6.26 1.71
C ASN A 245 -24.14 7.49 2.45
N GLY A 246 -25.40 7.43 2.92
CA GLY A 246 -26.03 8.43 3.78
C GLY A 246 -26.56 9.69 3.07
N GLY A 247 -26.61 9.70 1.74
CA GLY A 247 -27.16 10.81 0.95
C GLY A 247 -28.65 10.63 0.61
N ASN A 248 -29.27 11.71 0.10
CA ASN A 248 -30.63 11.68 -0.43
C ASN A 248 -30.66 12.25 -1.85
N ARG A 249 -31.08 11.44 -2.83
CA ARG A 249 -31.13 11.85 -4.24
C ARG A 249 -32.11 13.00 -4.51
N VAL A 250 -33.12 13.17 -3.67
CA VAL A 250 -34.14 14.24 -3.80
C VAL A 250 -33.55 15.63 -3.53
N ASP A 251 -32.40 15.72 -2.86
CA ASP A 251 -31.78 16.97 -2.42
C ASP A 251 -30.57 17.40 -3.29
N MET A 252 -30.32 16.74 -4.43
CA MET A 252 -29.11 16.95 -5.25
C MET A 252 -29.45 17.24 -6.73
N ASP A 253 -29.17 18.47 -7.17
CA ASP A 253 -29.53 18.98 -8.51
C ASP A 253 -28.64 18.41 -9.63
N THR A 254 -27.41 17.97 -9.35
CA THR A 254 -26.49 17.42 -10.37
C THR A 254 -25.69 16.19 -9.88
N PRO A 255 -25.26 15.29 -10.79
CA PRO A 255 -24.38 14.17 -10.43
C PRO A 255 -23.07 14.63 -9.76
N LYS A 256 -22.58 15.81 -10.13
CA LYS A 256 -21.37 16.40 -9.57
C LYS A 256 -21.50 16.65 -8.06
N ASP A 257 -22.66 17.12 -7.60
CA ASP A 257 -22.90 17.38 -6.18
C ASP A 257 -22.82 16.08 -5.35
N MET A 258 -23.29 14.97 -5.92
CA MET A 258 -23.22 13.65 -5.29
C MET A 258 -21.78 13.19 -5.05
N PHE A 259 -20.88 13.47 -6.01
CA PHE A 259 -19.45 13.17 -5.88
C PHE A 259 -18.75 14.09 -4.87
N GLU A 260 -19.03 15.40 -4.90
CA GLU A 260 -18.41 16.37 -4.00
C GLU A 260 -18.83 16.15 -2.53
N GLN A 261 -20.07 15.71 -2.31
CA GLN A 261 -20.58 15.32 -0.99
C GLN A 261 -20.13 13.92 -0.56
N GLY A 262 -19.54 13.13 -1.46
CA GLY A 262 -19.07 11.77 -1.18
C GLY A 262 -20.19 10.73 -1.06
N HIS A 263 -21.40 11.03 -1.56
CA HIS A 263 -22.49 10.06 -1.56
C HIS A 263 -22.43 9.11 -2.76
N LEU A 264 -21.91 9.60 -3.89
CA LEU A 264 -21.60 8.78 -5.05
C LEU A 264 -20.09 8.63 -5.18
N SER A 265 -19.63 7.39 -5.19
CA SER A 265 -18.22 7.03 -5.13
C SER A 265 -17.91 5.91 -6.12
N PHE A 266 -16.76 5.99 -6.78
CA PHE A 266 -16.32 4.97 -7.72
C PHE A 266 -15.03 4.29 -7.26
N ALA A 267 -14.95 2.99 -7.54
CA ALA A 267 -13.73 2.20 -7.44
C ALA A 267 -13.18 2.01 -8.85
N PHE A 268 -12.09 2.72 -9.15
CA PHE A 268 -11.39 2.59 -10.41
C PHE A 268 -10.48 1.36 -10.34
N VAL A 269 -10.87 0.29 -11.02
CA VAL A 269 -10.16 -1.00 -10.97
C VAL A 269 -9.28 -1.14 -12.22
N ILE A 270 -7.98 -1.35 -12.04
CA ILE A 270 -7.03 -1.62 -13.12
C ILE A 270 -6.52 -3.05 -12.96
N GLY A 271 -7.07 -3.97 -13.75
CA GLY A 271 -6.67 -5.38 -13.73
C GLY A 271 -5.61 -5.73 -14.77
N GLY A 272 -4.96 -6.89 -14.61
CA GLY A 272 -3.98 -7.38 -15.58
C GLY A 272 -2.67 -6.60 -15.54
N GLN A 273 -2.33 -6.07 -14.36
CA GLN A 273 -1.08 -5.38 -14.05
C GLN A 273 -0.25 -6.16 -13.04
N GLY A 274 -0.60 -7.41 -12.73
CA GLY A 274 0.15 -8.23 -11.78
C GLY A 274 1.52 -8.71 -12.28
N PRO A 275 2.24 -9.47 -11.43
CA PRO A 275 3.58 -9.98 -11.72
C PRO A 275 3.69 -10.79 -13.01
N GLU A 276 2.86 -11.84 -13.16
CA GLU A 276 2.86 -12.67 -14.36
C GLU A 276 2.23 -11.91 -15.54
N ALA A 277 1.20 -11.09 -15.29
CA ALA A 277 0.49 -10.36 -16.35
C ALA A 277 1.34 -9.34 -17.10
N TYR A 278 2.02 -8.45 -16.36
CA TYR A 278 2.67 -7.27 -16.93
C TYR A 278 3.97 -6.86 -16.20
N GLY A 279 4.52 -7.72 -15.34
CA GLY A 279 5.73 -7.43 -14.57
C GLY A 279 5.51 -6.50 -13.37
N MET A 280 4.25 -6.30 -12.96
CA MET A 280 3.87 -5.48 -11.81
C MET A 280 4.36 -4.01 -11.83
N PRO A 281 3.93 -3.18 -12.81
CA PRO A 281 4.29 -1.76 -12.84
C PRO A 281 3.67 -0.96 -11.69
N GLU A 282 4.24 0.22 -11.41
CA GLU A 282 3.60 1.19 -10.51
C GLU A 282 2.48 1.94 -11.24
N MET A 283 1.28 1.98 -10.66
CA MET A 283 0.16 2.80 -11.14
C MET A 283 0.35 4.28 -10.78
N PHE A 284 1.53 4.83 -11.06
CA PHE A 284 1.90 6.21 -10.72
C PHE A 284 0.99 7.21 -11.43
N SER A 285 0.90 7.15 -12.76
CA SER A 285 0.13 8.12 -13.55
C SER A 285 -1.37 8.10 -13.21
N PRO A 286 -2.07 6.95 -13.14
CA PRO A 286 -3.47 6.93 -12.71
C PRO A 286 -3.66 7.50 -11.31
N SER A 287 -2.77 7.17 -10.37
CA SER A 287 -2.87 7.68 -8.99
C SER A 287 -2.69 9.20 -8.91
N GLN A 288 -1.80 9.79 -9.72
CA GLN A 288 -1.65 11.25 -9.77
C GLN A 288 -2.85 11.92 -10.45
N ASN A 289 -3.42 11.30 -11.48
CA ASN A 289 -4.59 11.84 -12.17
C ASN A 289 -5.81 11.88 -11.23
N LEU A 290 -6.10 10.79 -10.52
CA LEU A 290 -7.17 10.76 -9.52
C LEU A 290 -6.95 11.81 -8.43
N ARG A 291 -5.73 11.90 -7.90
CA ARG A 291 -5.37 12.86 -6.85
C ARG A 291 -5.58 14.32 -7.24
N HIS A 292 -5.46 14.67 -8.52
CA HIS A 292 -5.59 16.05 -8.99
C HIS A 292 -6.91 16.33 -9.71
N HIS A 293 -7.86 15.38 -9.69
CA HIS A 293 -9.16 15.53 -10.33
C HIS A 293 -10.08 16.54 -9.62
N ARG A 294 -9.77 16.94 -8.38
CA ARG A 294 -10.53 17.90 -7.53
C ARG A 294 -11.91 17.44 -7.04
N ILE A 295 -12.64 16.68 -7.87
CA ILE A 295 -13.98 16.16 -7.55
C ILE A 295 -13.88 14.73 -7.00
N LEU A 296 -13.17 13.86 -7.72
CA LEU A 296 -13.10 12.43 -7.42
C LEU A 296 -12.06 12.08 -6.34
N GLU A 297 -11.11 12.98 -6.07
CA GLU A 297 -9.97 12.73 -5.16
C GLU A 297 -10.41 12.37 -3.73
N ALA A 298 -11.54 12.92 -3.29
CA ALA A 298 -12.01 12.80 -1.92
C ALA A 298 -13.07 11.70 -1.74
N SER A 299 -13.64 11.21 -2.85
CA SER A 299 -14.78 10.30 -2.85
C SER A 299 -14.49 8.93 -3.46
N SER A 300 -13.42 8.78 -4.22
CA SER A 300 -13.16 7.58 -5.02
C SER A 300 -11.85 6.90 -4.67
N MET A 301 -11.73 5.63 -5.07
CA MET A 301 -10.54 4.81 -4.82
C MET A 301 -9.96 4.23 -6.11
N LEU A 302 -8.70 3.79 -6.05
CA LEU A 302 -8.02 3.08 -7.13
C LEU A 302 -7.60 1.69 -6.64
N ILE A 303 -7.90 0.66 -7.43
CA ILE A 303 -7.60 -0.75 -7.11
C ILE A 303 -6.80 -1.37 -8.24
N THR A 304 -5.79 -2.19 -7.92
CA THR A 304 -5.04 -2.94 -8.93
C THR A 304 -4.43 -4.24 -8.39
N ASP A 305 -4.18 -5.20 -9.28
CA ASP A 305 -3.27 -6.33 -9.04
C ASP A 305 -1.79 -5.97 -9.29
N GLY A 306 -1.51 -4.77 -9.80
CA GLY A 306 -0.18 -4.15 -9.84
C GLY A 306 0.26 -3.54 -8.50
N ARG A 307 1.12 -2.53 -8.52
CA ARG A 307 1.65 -1.88 -7.31
C ARG A 307 1.53 -0.35 -7.31
N TYR A 308 1.77 0.26 -6.15
CA TYR A 308 1.78 1.70 -5.96
C TYR A 308 3.14 2.20 -5.49
N SER A 309 3.39 3.49 -5.73
CA SER A 309 4.61 4.15 -5.27
C SER A 309 4.50 4.58 -3.81
N GLY A 310 5.65 4.87 -3.19
CA GLY A 310 5.69 5.38 -1.82
C GLY A 310 5.04 6.75 -1.63
N VAL A 311 4.81 7.52 -2.70
CA VAL A 311 4.27 8.89 -2.64
C VAL A 311 2.76 8.98 -2.89
N THR A 312 2.09 7.86 -3.13
CA THR A 312 0.65 7.80 -3.34
C THR A 312 -0.12 8.13 -2.05
N LYS A 313 -1.06 9.06 -2.13
CA LYS A 313 -1.99 9.47 -1.06
C LYS A 313 -3.43 9.23 -1.53
N GLY A 314 -4.32 8.81 -0.64
CA GLY A 314 -5.71 8.43 -0.96
C GLY A 314 -5.94 6.92 -0.88
N ALA A 315 -7.17 6.47 -1.14
CA ALA A 315 -7.53 5.04 -1.11
C ALA A 315 -6.98 4.32 -2.33
N CYS A 316 -5.71 3.92 -2.27
CA CYS A 316 -5.04 3.13 -3.29
C CYS A 316 -4.79 1.73 -2.74
N ILE A 317 -5.39 0.73 -3.38
CA ILE A 317 -5.41 -0.68 -2.96
C ILE A 317 -4.68 -1.50 -4.02
N GLY A 318 -3.49 -2.01 -3.69
CA GLY A 318 -2.61 -2.67 -4.65
C GLY A 318 -2.24 -4.08 -4.21
N HIS A 319 -1.47 -4.78 -5.04
CA HIS A 319 -0.92 -6.10 -4.74
C HIS A 319 -2.02 -7.15 -4.56
N MET A 320 -3.15 -7.01 -5.24
CA MET A 320 -4.25 -7.96 -5.09
C MET A 320 -3.83 -9.38 -5.49
N VAL A 321 -4.05 -10.32 -4.58
CA VAL A 321 -3.77 -11.75 -4.77
C VAL A 321 -5.07 -12.55 -4.67
N PRO A 322 -5.33 -13.48 -5.61
CA PRO A 322 -4.57 -13.74 -6.83
C PRO A 322 -4.69 -12.60 -7.87
N GLU A 323 -3.68 -12.44 -8.72
CA GLU A 323 -3.73 -11.47 -9.83
C GLU A 323 -4.69 -11.94 -10.95
N ALA A 324 -5.13 -11.05 -11.83
CA ALA A 324 -6.05 -11.40 -12.92
C ALA A 324 -5.51 -12.51 -13.81
N PHE A 325 -4.21 -12.47 -14.14
CA PHE A 325 -3.61 -13.41 -15.09
C PHE A 325 -3.53 -14.85 -14.56
N THR A 326 -3.47 -15.03 -13.24
CA THR A 326 -3.48 -16.37 -12.61
C THR A 326 -4.88 -16.84 -12.24
N GLY A 327 -5.93 -16.14 -12.71
CA GLY A 327 -7.34 -16.49 -12.47
C GLY A 327 -7.97 -15.80 -11.26
N GLY A 328 -7.33 -14.75 -10.73
CA GLY A 328 -7.88 -13.93 -9.65
C GLY A 328 -9.19 -13.24 -10.04
N ALA A 329 -10.09 -13.12 -9.05
CA ALA A 329 -11.44 -12.62 -9.29
C ALA A 329 -11.49 -11.14 -9.71
N ILE A 330 -10.42 -10.36 -9.49
CA ILE A 330 -10.28 -9.00 -10.04
C ILE A 330 -10.51 -8.97 -11.56
N GLY A 331 -10.09 -10.01 -12.29
CA GLY A 331 -10.31 -10.11 -13.74
C GLY A 331 -11.78 -10.34 -14.16
N TYR A 332 -12.65 -10.69 -13.21
CA TYR A 332 -14.08 -10.98 -13.42
C TYR A 332 -14.99 -9.77 -13.16
N LEU A 333 -14.45 -8.70 -12.55
CA LEU A 333 -15.17 -7.48 -12.26
C LEU A 333 -15.62 -6.76 -13.55
N LYS A 334 -16.79 -6.13 -13.53
CA LYS A 334 -17.29 -5.30 -14.64
C LYS A 334 -17.69 -3.94 -14.12
N ASP A 335 -17.82 -3.02 -15.06
CA ASP A 335 -18.49 -1.74 -14.81
C ASP A 335 -19.87 -1.99 -14.18
N GLY A 336 -20.24 -1.18 -13.19
CA GLY A 336 -21.49 -1.32 -12.44
C GLY A 336 -21.47 -2.33 -11.30
N ASP A 337 -20.39 -3.10 -11.11
CA ASP A 337 -20.23 -3.92 -9.91
C ASP A 337 -20.17 -3.06 -8.64
N VAL A 338 -20.53 -3.64 -7.49
CA VAL A 338 -20.58 -2.92 -6.22
C VAL A 338 -19.52 -3.46 -5.29
N LEU A 339 -18.69 -2.58 -4.74
CA LEU A 339 -17.69 -2.92 -3.72
C LEU A 339 -18.00 -2.20 -2.41
N ARG A 340 -17.87 -2.90 -1.29
CA ARG A 340 -17.93 -2.31 0.06
C ARG A 340 -16.57 -2.39 0.72
N LEU A 341 -16.00 -1.24 1.08
CA LEU A 341 -14.76 -1.15 1.85
C LEU A 341 -15.07 -0.89 3.32
N ASP A 342 -14.52 -1.73 4.19
CA ASP A 342 -14.52 -1.56 5.64
C ASP A 342 -13.07 -1.51 6.12
N LEU A 343 -12.59 -0.32 6.49
CA LEU A 343 -11.20 -0.07 6.92
C LEU A 343 -10.99 -0.43 8.40
N THR A 344 -12.07 -0.50 9.17
CA THR A 344 -12.07 -0.96 10.56
C THR A 344 -11.99 -2.49 10.60
N GLY A 345 -12.86 -3.17 9.85
CA GLY A 345 -12.86 -4.63 9.69
C GLY A 345 -11.79 -5.16 8.75
N LEU A 346 -11.13 -4.28 7.99
CA LEU A 346 -10.09 -4.62 7.00
C LEU A 346 -10.60 -5.56 5.91
N THR A 347 -11.80 -5.29 5.40
CA THR A 347 -12.44 -6.07 4.34
C THR A 347 -12.78 -5.22 3.13
N LEU A 348 -12.69 -5.82 1.94
CA LEU A 348 -13.22 -5.28 0.70
C LEU A 348 -14.05 -6.36 0.03
N ASP A 349 -15.36 -6.21 0.08
CA ASP A 349 -16.28 -7.23 -0.41
C ASP A 349 -16.90 -6.80 -1.74
N TRP A 350 -17.07 -7.77 -2.64
CA TRP A 350 -17.94 -7.63 -3.79
C TRP A 350 -19.37 -7.97 -3.39
N LEU A 351 -20.30 -7.07 -3.70
CA LEU A 351 -21.73 -7.24 -3.48
C LEU A 351 -22.41 -7.47 -4.82
N ASP A 352 -23.35 -8.43 -4.86
CA ASP A 352 -24.20 -8.64 -6.03
C ASP A 352 -24.99 -7.36 -6.33
N PRO A 353 -24.80 -6.70 -7.50
CA PRO A 353 -25.47 -5.43 -7.80
C PRO A 353 -27.00 -5.52 -7.81
N GLU A 354 -27.56 -6.66 -8.25
CA GLU A 354 -29.00 -6.86 -8.29
C GLU A 354 -29.56 -7.06 -6.88
N ALA A 355 -28.84 -7.78 -6.02
CA ALA A 355 -29.19 -7.89 -4.60
C ALA A 355 -29.08 -6.54 -3.89
N PHE A 356 -28.00 -5.81 -4.15
CA PHE A 356 -27.75 -4.50 -3.58
C PHE A 356 -28.84 -3.48 -3.94
N LYS A 357 -29.29 -3.45 -5.20
CA LYS A 357 -30.43 -2.61 -5.63
C LYS A 357 -31.72 -2.90 -4.85
N ARG A 358 -31.93 -4.15 -4.43
CA ARG A 358 -33.07 -4.56 -3.57
C ARG A 358 -32.85 -4.28 -2.07
N GLY A 359 -31.69 -3.75 -1.69
CA GLY A 359 -31.32 -3.46 -0.30
C GLY A 359 -30.66 -4.64 0.43
N GLU A 360 -30.15 -5.64 -0.30
CA GLU A 360 -29.46 -6.81 0.24
C GLU A 360 -27.94 -6.67 0.05
N GLU A 361 -27.17 -6.61 1.14
CA GLU A 361 -25.69 -6.58 1.10
C GLU A 361 -25.12 -7.98 1.33
N VAL A 362 -25.15 -8.80 0.28
CA VAL A 362 -24.62 -10.16 0.33
C VAL A 362 -23.23 -10.18 -0.31
N ALA A 363 -22.20 -10.34 0.52
CA ALA A 363 -20.84 -10.56 0.06
C ALA A 363 -20.77 -11.90 -0.69
N SER A 364 -20.20 -11.88 -1.89
CA SER A 364 -20.06 -13.05 -2.76
C SER A 364 -18.82 -12.90 -3.64
N ASP A 365 -18.62 -13.83 -4.57
CA ASP A 365 -17.52 -13.81 -5.51
C ASP A 365 -18.03 -13.60 -6.95
N PRO A 366 -17.51 -12.61 -7.71
CA PRO A 366 -17.91 -12.41 -9.10
C PRO A 366 -17.62 -13.62 -10.00
N ARG A 367 -16.75 -14.56 -9.59
CA ARG A 367 -16.50 -15.81 -10.31
C ARG A 367 -17.71 -16.75 -10.33
N ASP A 368 -18.61 -16.63 -9.35
CA ASP A 368 -19.79 -17.49 -9.23
C ASP A 368 -20.94 -17.04 -10.16
N ILE A 369 -20.83 -15.86 -10.77
CA ILE A 369 -21.81 -15.34 -11.72
C ILE A 369 -21.53 -15.92 -13.11
N ALA A 370 -22.50 -16.69 -13.64
CA ALA A 370 -22.34 -17.48 -14.86
C ALA A 370 -21.81 -16.68 -16.08
N ASP A 371 -22.29 -15.44 -16.26
CA ASP A 371 -21.94 -14.58 -17.41
C ASP A 371 -20.60 -13.84 -17.25
N ARG A 372 -19.82 -14.15 -16.22
CA ARG A 372 -18.49 -13.54 -15.99
C ARG A 372 -17.37 -14.35 -16.62
N LYS A 373 -17.51 -15.67 -16.72
CA LYS A 373 -16.47 -16.54 -17.29
C LYS A 373 -16.11 -16.18 -18.75
N PRO A 374 -17.08 -15.96 -19.67
CA PRO A 374 -16.73 -15.56 -21.05
C PRO A 374 -16.02 -14.20 -21.12
N VAL A 375 -16.35 -13.27 -20.23
CA VAL A 375 -15.71 -11.95 -20.18
C VAL A 375 -14.28 -12.07 -19.66
N PHE A 376 -14.07 -12.85 -18.61
CA PHE A 376 -12.72 -13.18 -18.14
C PHE A 376 -11.90 -13.84 -19.24
N ASP A 377 -12.43 -14.85 -19.94
CA ASP A 377 -11.69 -15.57 -20.98
C ASP A 377 -11.26 -14.65 -22.13
N ALA A 378 -12.14 -13.73 -22.54
CA ALA A 378 -11.82 -12.74 -23.56
C ALA A 378 -10.71 -11.77 -23.09
N ARG A 379 -10.75 -11.35 -21.82
CA ARG A 379 -9.70 -10.51 -21.21
C ARG A 379 -8.40 -11.25 -21.05
N PHE A 380 -8.43 -12.48 -20.58
CA PHE A 380 -7.25 -13.33 -20.41
C PHE A 380 -6.49 -13.46 -21.73
N LYS A 381 -7.20 -13.71 -22.84
CA LYS A 381 -6.58 -13.73 -24.16
C LYS A 381 -5.86 -12.41 -24.49
N ARG A 382 -6.51 -11.26 -24.24
CA ARG A 382 -5.88 -9.95 -24.46
C ARG A 382 -4.68 -9.70 -23.52
N MET A 383 -4.73 -10.17 -22.28
CA MET A 383 -3.58 -10.10 -21.37
C MET A 383 -2.41 -10.93 -21.90
N ALA A 384 -2.67 -12.15 -22.36
CA ALA A 384 -1.65 -13.01 -22.97
C ALA A 384 -1.06 -12.40 -24.26
N ASP A 385 -1.89 -11.79 -25.10
CA ASP A 385 -1.43 -11.08 -26.29
C ASP A 385 -0.50 -9.91 -25.90
N ARG A 386 -0.86 -9.11 -24.88
CA ARG A 386 -0.04 -7.99 -24.38
C ARG A 386 1.28 -8.40 -23.75
N GLN A 387 1.43 -9.62 -23.23
CA GLN A 387 2.73 -10.09 -22.74
C GLN A 387 3.80 -10.05 -23.83
N CYS A 388 3.40 -10.16 -25.11
CA CYS A 388 4.30 -10.07 -26.25
C CYS A 388 4.84 -8.64 -26.49
N ASP A 389 4.18 -7.62 -25.94
CA ASP A 389 4.61 -6.22 -26.00
C ASP A 389 5.63 -5.86 -24.91
N ILE A 390 5.85 -6.76 -23.95
CA ILE A 390 6.74 -6.56 -22.82
C ILE A 390 8.12 -7.12 -23.16
N ALA A 391 9.17 -6.38 -22.80
CA ALA A 391 10.51 -6.93 -22.82
C ALA A 391 10.58 -8.22 -22.00
N ALA A 392 11.10 -9.31 -22.56
CA ALA A 392 11.15 -10.61 -21.90
C ALA A 392 11.84 -10.58 -20.52
N SER A 393 12.73 -9.62 -20.26
CA SER A 393 13.38 -9.42 -18.96
C SER A 393 12.44 -8.92 -17.86
N ASN A 394 11.29 -8.38 -18.21
CA ASN A 394 10.33 -7.79 -17.27
C ASN A 394 9.15 -8.72 -16.98
N VAL A 395 9.00 -9.81 -17.74
CA VAL A 395 7.98 -10.83 -17.48
C VAL A 395 8.48 -11.71 -16.33
N LEU A 396 7.67 -11.80 -15.26
CA LEU A 396 8.02 -12.59 -14.08
C LEU A 396 7.28 -13.93 -14.14
N ASP A 397 7.91 -14.95 -14.72
CA ASP A 397 7.38 -16.32 -14.81
C ASP A 397 8.00 -17.24 -13.75
N GLY A 398 7.27 -18.28 -13.35
CA GLY A 398 7.74 -19.30 -12.40
C GLY A 398 8.00 -18.74 -11.00
N ILE A 399 7.28 -17.68 -10.63
CA ILE A 399 7.37 -17.00 -9.34
C ILE A 399 6.19 -17.39 -8.42
N GLY A 400 6.25 -16.91 -7.17
CA GLY A 400 5.16 -16.95 -6.19
C GLY A 400 4.09 -15.91 -6.53
N ASN A 401 3.54 -15.23 -5.52
CA ASN A 401 2.60 -14.12 -5.74
C ASN A 401 3.03 -12.89 -4.93
N ALA A 402 2.29 -11.79 -5.03
CA ALA A 402 2.60 -10.55 -4.33
C ALA A 402 2.63 -10.74 -2.79
N ALA A 403 1.73 -11.55 -2.24
CA ALA A 403 1.67 -11.88 -0.81
C ALA A 403 2.94 -12.56 -0.29
N ARG A 404 3.67 -13.25 -1.18
CA ARG A 404 4.90 -14.01 -0.89
C ARG A 404 6.14 -13.35 -1.50
N GLY A 405 6.05 -12.07 -1.87
CA GLY A 405 7.18 -11.28 -2.35
C GLY A 405 7.72 -11.66 -3.73
N ILE A 406 6.95 -12.40 -4.55
CA ILE A 406 7.26 -12.64 -5.97
C ILE A 406 8.64 -13.30 -6.17
N VAL A 407 8.98 -14.24 -5.28
CA VAL A 407 10.24 -15.01 -5.40
C VAL A 407 10.08 -16.17 -6.38
N PRO A 408 11.16 -16.67 -7.00
CA PRO A 408 11.10 -17.90 -7.79
C PRO A 408 10.50 -19.06 -6.99
N ARG A 409 9.68 -19.92 -7.61
CA ARG A 409 9.02 -21.08 -6.95
C ARG A 409 10.00 -22.00 -6.23
N ALA A 410 11.25 -22.08 -6.68
CA ALA A 410 12.29 -22.85 -5.99
C ALA A 410 12.71 -22.24 -4.64
N VAL A 411 12.75 -20.91 -4.55
CA VAL A 411 13.00 -20.18 -3.30
C VAL A 411 11.78 -20.33 -2.40
N ASP A 412 10.57 -20.10 -2.95
CA ASP A 412 9.32 -20.17 -2.19
C ASP A 412 9.15 -21.51 -1.46
N ARG A 413 9.42 -22.63 -2.14
CA ARG A 413 9.33 -23.98 -1.56
C ARG A 413 10.39 -24.31 -0.52
N ARG A 414 11.53 -23.61 -0.53
CA ARG A 414 12.64 -23.85 0.42
C ARG A 414 12.52 -22.98 1.67
N ALA A 415 11.76 -21.89 1.61
CA ALA A 415 11.40 -21.09 2.75
C ALA A 415 10.43 -21.88 3.65
N THR A 416 10.96 -22.41 4.75
CA THR A 416 10.27 -23.34 5.65
C THR A 416 10.48 -23.04 7.13
N LYS A 417 11.42 -22.14 7.45
CA LYS A 417 11.72 -21.75 8.82
C LYS A 417 10.63 -20.81 9.33
N SER A 418 10.25 -20.97 10.60
CA SER A 418 9.46 -19.94 11.27
C SER A 418 10.33 -18.74 11.63
N TRP A 419 9.79 -17.55 11.40
CA TRP A 419 10.38 -16.31 11.88
C TRP A 419 10.12 -16.06 13.37
N ARG A 420 9.11 -16.71 13.95
CA ARG A 420 8.79 -16.59 15.38
C ARG A 420 9.70 -17.45 16.24
#